data_AF-A0A950ML01-F1
#
_entry.id   AF-A0A950ML01-F1
#
_cell.length_a   1.000
_cell.length_b   1.000
_cell.length_c   1.000
_cell.angle_alpha   90.00
_cell.angle_beta   90.00
_cell.angle_gamma   90.00
#
_symmetry.space_group_name_H-M   'P 1'
#
loop_
_entity.id
_entity.type
_entity.pdbx_description
1 polymer ?
#
loop_
_entity_poly.entity_id
_entity_poly.type
_entity_poly.pdbx_seq_one_letter_code
_entity_poly.pdbx_strand_id
1 'polypeptide(L)'
;MIKPSIGRVVWFHPSLSDLSLAKGDGQPLAAIVAHVWSDTCVNLAVFDANGVSTSRTSVLLVQDDNPVPDGGYYCEWMPYQKQQAEKLAA
;
A
#
# COMPACT_ATOMS: atom_id res chain seq x y z
N MET A 1 11.35 10.30 0.97
CA MET A 1 10.81 9.37 1.97
C MET A 1 9.66 9.94 2.80
N ILE A 2 8.49 9.32 2.71
CA ILE A 2 7.33 9.64 3.56
C ILE A 2 7.31 8.65 4.73
N LYS A 3 7.41 9.14 5.97
CA LYS A 3 7.33 8.27 7.14
C LYS A 3 5.91 7.69 7.29
N PRO A 4 5.74 6.35 7.35
CA PRO A 4 4.43 5.75 7.54
C PRO A 4 3.87 6.06 8.92
N SER A 5 2.55 6.20 9.00
CA SER A 5 1.82 6.37 10.25
C SER A 5 0.45 5.68 10.18
N ILE A 6 -0.05 5.27 11.34
CA ILE A 6 -1.33 4.56 11.47
C ILE A 6 -2.47 5.47 10.98
N GLY A 7 -3.44 4.88 10.27
CA GLY A 7 -4.60 5.59 9.71
C GLY A 7 -4.35 6.26 8.37
N ARG A 8 -3.12 6.22 7.85
CA ARG A 8 -2.83 6.70 6.49
C ARG A 8 -3.38 5.73 5.44
N VAL A 9 -3.92 6.29 4.37
CA VAL A 9 -4.37 5.51 3.22
C VAL A 9 -3.19 5.32 2.25
N VAL A 10 -3.07 4.11 1.70
CA VAL A 10 -2.09 3.70 0.69
C VAL A 10 -2.81 2.91 -0.42
N TRP A 11 -2.13 2.77 -1.56
CA TRP A 11 -2.52 1.84 -2.60
C TRP A 11 -1.88 0.48 -2.33
N PHE A 12 -2.69 -0.57 -2.36
CA PHE A 12 -2.25 -1.95 -2.21
C PHE A 12 -2.34 -2.69 -3.54
N HIS A 13 -1.24 -3.33 -3.93
CA HIS A 13 -1.12 -4.12 -5.14
C HIS A 13 -1.11 -5.60 -4.74
N PRO A 14 -2.22 -6.33 -4.94
CA PRO A 14 -2.26 -7.76 -4.64
C PRO A 14 -1.38 -8.54 -5.62
N SER A 15 -0.82 -9.66 -5.17
CA SER A 15 -0.17 -10.61 -6.08
C SER A 15 -1.19 -11.17 -7.08
N LEU A 16 -0.77 -11.50 -8.30
CA LEU A 16 -1.61 -12.17 -9.29
C LEU A 16 -2.20 -13.49 -8.77
N SER A 17 -1.45 -14.17 -7.89
CA SER A 17 -1.85 -15.44 -7.27
C SER A 17 -2.75 -15.27 -6.04
N ASP A 18 -3.00 -14.04 -5.58
CA ASP A 18 -3.92 -13.81 -4.46
C ASP A 18 -5.37 -13.94 -4.96
N LEU A 19 -5.97 -15.12 -4.74
CA LEU A 19 -7.35 -15.42 -5.14
C LEU A 19 -8.38 -15.00 -4.08
N SER A 20 -7.92 -14.49 -2.93
CA SER A 20 -8.80 -14.15 -1.80
C SER A 20 -9.38 -12.74 -1.87
N LEU A 21 -8.97 -11.94 -2.86
CA LEU A 21 -9.42 -10.55 -3.05
C LEU A 21 -10.04 -10.42 -4.44
N ALA A 22 -11.22 -9.80 -4.52
CA ALA A 22 -11.75 -9.36 -5.79
C ALA A 22 -10.87 -8.23 -6.36
N LYS A 23 -10.30 -8.48 -7.53
CA LYS A 23 -9.46 -7.50 -8.24
C LYS A 23 -10.34 -6.73 -9.22
N GLY A 24 -10.22 -5.41 -9.23
CA GLY A 24 -10.79 -4.58 -10.29
C GLY A 24 -9.95 -4.68 -11.57
N ASP A 25 -10.30 -3.89 -12.59
CA ASP A 25 -9.62 -3.83 -13.89
C ASP A 25 -8.19 -3.24 -13.79
N GLY A 26 -7.28 -3.94 -13.12
CA GLY A 26 -5.87 -3.55 -12.95
C GLY A 26 -5.63 -2.38 -11.99
N GLN A 27 -6.65 -1.90 -11.27
CA GLN A 27 -6.52 -0.81 -10.31
C GLN A 27 -5.96 -1.33 -8.96
N PRO A 28 -5.11 -0.54 -8.28
CA PRO A 28 -4.72 -0.85 -6.92
C PRO A 28 -5.93 -0.81 -5.97
N LEU A 29 -5.86 -1.62 -4.92
CA LEU A 29 -6.86 -1.66 -3.87
C LEU A 29 -6.62 -0.57 -2.84
N ALA A 30 -7.69 -0.03 -2.25
CA ALA A 30 -7.55 0.91 -1.16
C ALA A 30 -7.13 0.17 0.12
N ALA A 31 -6.18 0.72 0.86
CA ALA A 31 -5.75 0.15 2.13
C ALA A 31 -5.43 1.23 3.17
N ILE A 32 -5.68 0.90 4.43
CA ILE A 32 -5.37 1.76 5.59
C ILE A 32 -4.23 1.11 6.38
N VAL A 33 -3.21 1.89 6.71
CA VAL A 33 -2.12 1.47 7.60
C VAL A 33 -2.68 1.20 8.99
N ALA A 34 -2.71 -0.08 9.37
CA ALA A 34 -3.17 -0.56 10.66
C ALA A 34 -2.04 -0.65 11.69
N HIS A 35 -0.80 -0.92 11.25
CA HIS A 35 0.39 -1.00 12.10
C HIS A 35 1.65 -0.65 11.32
N VAL A 36 2.66 -0.11 12.00
CA VAL A 36 3.97 0.25 11.43
C VAL A 36 5.07 -0.52 12.14
N TRP A 37 5.78 -1.38 11.41
CA TRP A 37 6.95 -2.11 11.92
C TRP A 37 8.24 -1.32 11.70
N SER A 38 8.35 -0.68 10.54
CA SER A 38 9.48 0.16 10.14
C SER A 38 9.04 1.16 9.08
N ASP A 39 9.96 2.01 8.62
CA ASP A 39 9.70 2.95 7.53
C ASP A 39 9.32 2.24 6.20
N THR A 40 9.56 0.94 6.06
CA THR A 40 9.29 0.16 4.83
C THR A 40 8.37 -1.04 5.04
N CYS A 41 7.86 -1.29 6.25
CA CYS A 41 7.05 -2.47 6.55
C CYS A 41 5.84 -2.12 7.42
N VAL A 42 4.64 -2.46 6.95
CA VAL A 42 3.36 -2.10 7.58
C VAL A 42 2.38 -3.27 7.56
N ASN A 43 1.38 -3.24 8.46
CA ASN A 43 0.18 -4.05 8.30
C ASN A 43 -0.96 -3.17 7.79
N LEU A 44 -1.84 -3.75 6.98
CA LEU A 44 -2.91 -3.06 6.27
C LEU A 44 -4.26 -3.70 6.55
N ALA A 45 -5.28 -2.84 6.67
CA ALA A 45 -6.66 -3.18 6.37
C ALA A 45 -6.91 -2.85 4.90
N VAL A 46 -7.02 -3.88 4.05
CA VAL A 46 -7.22 -3.76 2.60
C VAL A 46 -8.69 -3.92 2.27
N PHE A 47 -9.20 -3.10 1.35
CA PHE A 47 -10.53 -3.19 0.80
C PHE A 47 -10.45 -3.65 -0.64
N ASP A 48 -11.06 -4.79 -0.97
CA ASP A 48 -11.09 -5.29 -2.33
C ASP A 48 -12.01 -4.46 -3.25
N ALA A 49 -12.12 -4.83 -4.52
CA ALA A 49 -12.94 -4.08 -5.49
C ALA A 49 -14.43 -4.03 -5.14
N ASN A 50 -14.92 -4.93 -4.28
CA ASN A 50 -16.29 -4.94 -3.77
C ASN A 50 -16.43 -4.21 -2.43
N GLY A 51 -15.33 -3.67 -1.89
CA GLY A 51 -15.28 -3.04 -0.58
C GLY A 51 -15.17 -4.02 0.58
N VAL A 52 -14.90 -5.31 0.34
CA VAL A 52 -14.70 -6.30 1.40
C VAL A 52 -13.37 -6.07 2.08
N SER A 53 -13.39 -5.92 3.40
CA SER A 53 -12.18 -5.70 4.18
C SER A 53 -11.46 -7.00 4.52
N THR A 54 -10.13 -7.01 4.37
CA THR A 54 -9.26 -8.12 4.77
C THR A 54 -7.91 -7.60 5.26
N SER A 55 -7.29 -8.31 6.21
CA SER A 55 -5.95 -7.97 6.70
C SER A 55 -4.84 -8.44 5.76
N ARG A 56 -3.79 -7.63 5.64
CA ARG A 56 -2.48 -8.04 5.12
C ARG A 56 -1.39 -7.59 6.09
N THR A 57 -0.49 -8.49 6.45
CA THR A 57 0.56 -8.22 7.43
C THR A 57 1.92 -8.26 6.78
N SER A 58 2.89 -7.55 7.35
CA SER A 58 4.27 -7.51 6.84
C SER A 58 4.34 -7.09 5.37
N VAL A 59 3.53 -6.10 5.00
CA VAL A 59 3.45 -5.57 3.64
C VAL A 59 4.61 -4.61 3.44
N LEU A 60 5.37 -4.85 2.37
CA LEU A 60 6.40 -3.92 1.92
C LEU A 60 5.75 -2.62 1.43
N LEU A 61 6.16 -1.50 2.02
CA LEU A 61 5.83 -0.16 1.57
C LEU A 61 6.91 0.31 0.59
N VAL A 62 6.61 0.24 -0.70
CA VAL A 62 7.48 0.68 -1.79
C VAL A 62 7.43 2.21 -1.87
N GLN A 63 8.61 2.81 -1.77
CA GLN A 63 8.86 4.25 -1.88
C GLN A 63 10.31 4.51 -2.28
N ASP A 64 10.62 5.70 -2.79
CA ASP A 64 11.99 6.15 -3.15
C ASP A 64 12.80 5.12 -3.98
N ASP A 65 12.38 4.87 -5.23
CA ASP A 65 13.03 3.95 -6.20
C ASP A 65 13.28 2.51 -5.72
N ASN A 66 12.71 2.10 -4.58
CA ASN A 66 12.82 0.73 -4.12
C ASN A 66 12.19 -0.23 -5.14
N PRO A 67 12.85 -1.37 -5.43
CA PRO A 67 12.33 -2.33 -6.38
C PRO A 67 11.01 -2.92 -5.89
N VAL A 68 10.04 -2.97 -6.80
CA VAL A 68 8.81 -3.74 -6.58
C VAL A 68 9.18 -5.22 -6.48
N PRO A 69 8.71 -5.95 -5.45
CA PRO A 69 9.04 -7.36 -5.28
C PRO A 69 8.46 -8.20 -6.42
N ASP A 70 9.25 -9.12 -6.96
CA ASP A 70 8.80 -10.03 -8.02
C ASP A 70 7.76 -11.02 -7.48
N GLY A 71 6.56 -11.02 -8.07
CA GLY A 71 5.45 -11.91 -7.71
C GLY A 71 4.76 -11.69 -6.36
N GLY A 72 5.27 -10.78 -5.52
CA GLY A 72 4.73 -10.47 -4.19
C GLY A 72 3.64 -9.39 -4.20
N TYR A 73 2.91 -9.28 -3.08
CA TYR A 73 2.07 -8.10 -2.83
C TYR A 73 2.88 -6.98 -2.19
N TYR A 74 2.49 -5.74 -2.44
CA TYR A 74 3.13 -4.55 -1.86
C TYR A 74 2.12 -3.41 -1.73
N CYS A 75 2.54 -2.32 -1.08
CA CYS A 75 1.79 -1.08 -1.08
C CYS A 75 2.68 0.11 -1.41
N GLU A 76 2.06 1.21 -1.84
CA GLU A 76 2.74 2.46 -2.12
C GLU A 76 1.87 3.66 -1.77
N TRP A 77 2.51 4.82 -1.63
CA TRP A 77 1.82 6.09 -1.46
C TRP A 77 1.08 6.50 -2.73
N MET A 78 -0.12 7.07 -2.56
CA MET A 78 -0.86 7.64 -3.67
C MET A 78 -0.10 8.82 -4.29
N PRO A 79 -0.24 9.10 -5.60
CA PRO A 79 0.46 10.19 -6.28
C PRO A 79 0.31 11.53 -5.57
N TYR A 80 -0.89 11.84 -5.09
CA TYR A 80 -1.15 13.07 -4.35
C TYR A 80 -0.33 13.20 -3.07
N GLN A 81 -0.14 12.10 -2.32
CA GLN A 81 0.66 12.11 -1.09
C GLN A 81 2.14 12.31 -1.39
N LYS A 82 2.66 11.72 -2.48
CA LYS A 82 4.02 11.93 -2.98
C LYS A 82 4.24 13.41 -3.34
N GLN A 83 3.35 13.99 -4.15
CA GLN A 83 3.39 15.41 -4.54
C GLN A 83 3.31 16.36 -3.34
N GLN A 84 2.43 16.08 -2.37
CA GLN A 84 2.31 16.90 -1.18
C GLN A 84 3.57 16.86 -0.31
N ALA A 85 4.25 15.72 -0.24
CA ALA A 85 5.52 15.59 0.48
C ALA A 85 6.65 16.33 -0.23
N GLU A 86 6.74 16.25 -1.56
CA GLU A 86 7.69 17.02 -2.38
C GLU A 86 7.53 18.53 -2.16
N LYS A 87 6.27 19.02 -2.20
CA LYS A 87 5.97 20.44 -1.97
C LYS A 87 6.39 20.94 -0.58
N LEU A 88 6.29 20.09 0.44
CA LEU A 88 6.70 20.44 1.81
C LEU A 88 8.21 20.34 2.03
N ALA A 89 8.92 19.63 1.16
CA ALA A 89 10.37 19.45 1.22
C ALA A 89 11.15 20.53 0.43
N ALA A 90 10.47 21.30 -0.42
CA ALA A 90 11.00 22.45 -1.17
C ALA A 90 10.93 23.75 -0.34
#